data_AF-A0A7H9B0R9-F1
#
_entry.id   AF-A0A7H9B0R9-F1
#
_cell.length_a   1.000
_cell.length_b   1.000
_cell.length_c   1.000
_cell.angle_alpha   90.00
_cell.angle_beta   90.00
_cell.angle_gamma   90.00
#
_symmetry.space_group_name_H-M   'P 1'
#
loop_
_entity.id
_entity.type
_entity.pdbx_description
1 polymer ?
#
loop_
_entity_poly.entity_id
_entity_poly.type
_entity_poly.pdbx_seq_one_letter_code
_entity_poly.pdbx_strand_id
1 'polypeptide(L)'
;MRIVARGNANILIDYGEPSCLYRCCVRYSGSLRQNNLYTLENFKYINETIKPLLGDLLCPMELQVIPIEFLESIRGELGEIIDDSNVIVTKLRNLRPSEFSTVLYSDHFTRLYTTEGKSKLCLEFKPKWLYNSSDYCRNCSHNVLKGRNIKYCYRRVMNDPTCLRETFQNGVDKAFIVNLLAYFENGENVLRKLYHLQKQAHTQVLGEIRNNDDVTDDLLLEMTLKDVTCFLQWHVDGDISCQIVDVDLKPKEKWVHWLKTETQLRDLNSKIYAN
;
A
#
# COMPACT_ATOMS: atom_id res chain seq x y z
N MET A 1 -24.69 2.40 -5.25
CA MET A 1 -23.29 2.12 -5.63
C MET A 1 -22.57 3.43 -5.90
N ARG A 2 -21.31 3.57 -5.49
CA ARG A 2 -20.48 4.76 -5.77
C ARG A 2 -19.00 4.40 -5.80
N ILE A 3 -18.20 5.18 -6.51
CA ILE A 3 -16.74 5.09 -6.48
C ILE A 3 -16.24 5.80 -5.23
N VAL A 4 -15.48 5.10 -4.40
CA VAL A 4 -14.91 5.64 -3.15
C VAL A 4 -13.44 6.01 -3.29
N ALA A 5 -12.73 5.40 -4.24
CA ALA A 5 -11.34 5.74 -4.56
C ALA A 5 -11.00 5.36 -6.01
N ARG A 6 -10.05 6.09 -6.58
CA ARG A 6 -9.50 5.85 -7.92
C ARG A 6 -7.98 5.83 -7.86
N GLY A 7 -7.39 4.82 -8.48
CA GLY A 7 -5.98 4.75 -8.82
C GLY A 7 -5.79 4.55 -10.32
N ASN A 8 -4.53 4.42 -10.75
CA ASN A 8 -4.22 4.27 -12.18
C ASN A 8 -4.67 2.93 -12.77
N ALA A 9 -4.68 1.87 -11.96
CA ALA A 9 -5.01 0.51 -12.42
C ALA A 9 -6.35 0.01 -11.89
N ASN A 10 -6.86 0.60 -10.81
CA ASN A 10 -8.02 0.09 -10.08
C ASN A 10 -8.93 1.23 -9.62
N ILE A 11 -10.23 0.97 -9.57
CA ILE A 11 -11.20 1.73 -8.79
C ILE A 11 -11.69 0.88 -7.62
N LEU A 12 -12.03 1.54 -6.52
CA LEU A 12 -12.75 0.93 -5.39
C LEU A 12 -14.18 1.45 -5.39
N ILE A 13 -15.14 0.52 -5.35
CA ILE A 13 -16.56 0.85 -5.31
C ILE A 13 -17.19 0.34 -4.01
N ASP A 14 -18.11 1.14 -3.50
CA ASP A 14 -19.08 0.77 -2.49
C ASP A 14 -20.30 0.20 -3.22
N TYR A 15 -20.53 -1.10 -3.05
CA TYR A 15 -21.60 -1.87 -3.70
C TYR A 15 -22.75 -2.20 -2.72
N GLY A 16 -23.05 -1.30 -1.78
CA GLY A 16 -24.18 -1.47 -0.85
C GLY A 16 -23.87 -2.31 0.39
N GLU A 17 -22.61 -2.68 0.59
CA GLU A 17 -22.12 -3.38 1.79
C GLU A 17 -21.08 -2.50 2.51
N PRO A 18 -21.45 -1.76 3.58
CA PRO A 18 -20.56 -0.78 4.21
C PRO A 18 -19.22 -1.33 4.72
N SER A 19 -19.20 -2.61 5.11
CA SER A 19 -18.01 -3.32 5.61
C SER A 19 -17.07 -3.80 4.52
N CYS A 20 -17.44 -3.69 3.25
CA CYS A 20 -16.69 -4.21 2.12
C CYS A 20 -16.54 -3.17 1.01
N LEU A 21 -15.45 -3.30 0.27
CA LEU A 21 -15.23 -2.57 -0.97
C LEU A 21 -14.98 -3.58 -2.08
N TYR A 22 -15.25 -3.16 -3.30
CA TYR A 22 -15.11 -3.98 -4.49
C TYR A 22 -14.09 -3.31 -5.40
N ARG A 23 -12.97 -3.99 -5.61
CA ARG A 23 -11.89 -3.49 -6.46
C ARG A 23 -12.10 -3.97 -7.89
N CYS A 24 -12.28 -3.02 -8.80
CA CYS A 24 -12.40 -3.28 -10.23
C CYS A 24 -11.12 -2.82 -10.94
N CYS A 25 -10.54 -3.67 -11.77
CA CYS A 25 -9.43 -3.28 -12.64
C CYS A 25 -9.95 -2.41 -13.79
N VAL A 26 -9.26 -1.30 -14.05
CA VAL A 26 -9.57 -0.33 -15.11
C VAL A 26 -8.34 0.03 -15.94
N ARG A 27 -7.31 -0.83 -15.89
CA ARG A 27 -5.99 -0.58 -16.48
C ARG A 27 -6.02 -0.59 -18.01
N TYR A 28 -6.84 -1.45 -18.59
CA TYR A 28 -6.93 -1.67 -20.03
C TYR A 28 -8.28 -1.11 -20.53
N SER A 29 -8.31 0.19 -20.85
CA SER A 29 -9.54 0.86 -21.29
C SER A 29 -10.14 0.26 -22.55
N GLY A 30 -9.33 -0.38 -23.40
CA GLY A 30 -9.75 -1.02 -24.64
C GLY A 30 -10.24 -2.48 -24.50
N SER A 31 -10.27 -3.07 -23.30
CA SER A 31 -10.78 -4.43 -23.12
C SER A 31 -11.10 -4.74 -21.66
N LEU A 32 -12.38 -4.93 -21.37
CA LEU A 32 -12.84 -5.46 -20.08
C LEU A 32 -12.31 -6.88 -19.85
N ARG A 33 -12.24 -7.71 -20.88
CA ARG A 33 -11.67 -9.06 -20.78
C ARG A 33 -10.23 -9.03 -20.29
N GLN A 34 -9.40 -8.09 -20.76
CA GLN A 34 -8.04 -7.91 -20.25
C GLN A 34 -8.02 -7.46 -18.78
N ASN A 35 -8.94 -6.57 -18.37
CA ASN A 35 -9.10 -6.20 -16.96
C ASN A 35 -9.48 -7.40 -16.08
N ASN A 36 -10.37 -8.28 -16.57
CA ASN A 36 -10.77 -9.52 -15.90
C ASN A 36 -9.58 -10.48 -15.75
N LEU A 37 -8.83 -10.73 -16.83
CA LEU A 37 -7.63 -11.57 -16.81
C LEU A 37 -6.58 -11.06 -15.82
N TYR A 38 -6.32 -9.74 -15.84
CA TYR A 38 -5.40 -9.10 -14.91
C TYR A 38 -5.85 -9.27 -13.45
N THR A 39 -7.16 -9.18 -13.18
CA THR A 39 -7.71 -9.38 -11.83
C THR A 39 -7.52 -10.81 -11.35
N LEU A 40 -7.74 -11.80 -12.23
CA LEU A 40 -7.51 -13.22 -11.92
C LEU A 40 -6.03 -13.52 -11.65
N GLU A 41 -5.13 -12.99 -12.48
CA GLU A 41 -3.68 -13.14 -12.31
C GLU A 41 -3.21 -12.55 -10.98
N ASN A 42 -3.67 -11.35 -10.64
CA ASN A 42 -3.35 -10.73 -9.35
C ASN A 42 -3.92 -11.52 -8.17
N PHE A 43 -5.16 -12.00 -8.26
CA PHE A 43 -5.73 -12.80 -7.18
C PHE A 43 -4.97 -14.11 -6.97
N LYS A 44 -4.53 -14.75 -8.05
CA LYS A 44 -3.66 -15.94 -7.98
C LYS A 44 -2.33 -15.61 -7.30
N TYR A 45 -1.62 -14.58 -7.76
CA TYR A 45 -0.38 -14.11 -7.15
C TYR A 45 -0.53 -13.77 -5.66
N ILE A 46 -1.61 -13.08 -5.30
CA ILE A 46 -1.88 -12.72 -3.91
C ILE A 46 -2.06 -13.97 -3.04
N ASN A 47 -2.79 -14.97 -3.51
CA ASN A 47 -3.03 -16.19 -2.71
C ASN A 47 -1.82 -17.13 -2.67
N GLU A 48 -1.10 -17.27 -3.78
CA GLU A 48 0.00 -18.23 -3.91
C GLU A 48 1.34 -17.66 -3.40
N THR A 49 1.57 -16.36 -3.56
CA THR A 49 2.85 -15.71 -3.20
C THR A 49 2.72 -14.83 -1.97
N ILE A 50 1.74 -13.93 -1.90
CA ILE A 50 1.68 -12.91 -0.84
C ILE A 50 1.11 -13.46 0.48
N LYS A 51 -0.01 -14.19 0.40
CA LYS A 51 -0.73 -14.71 1.57
C LYS A 51 0.15 -15.61 2.45
N PRO A 52 0.99 -16.52 1.92
CA PRO A 52 1.90 -17.32 2.75
C PRO A 52 2.92 -16.46 3.53
N LEU A 53 3.32 -15.30 2.98
CA LEU A 53 4.29 -14.41 3.61
C LEU A 53 3.66 -13.51 4.67
N LEU A 54 2.50 -12.94 4.37
CA LEU A 54 1.84 -11.96 5.24
C LEU A 54 0.91 -12.60 6.28
N GLY A 55 0.33 -13.77 5.98
CA GLY A 55 -0.64 -14.44 6.84
C GLY A 55 -1.81 -13.51 7.16
N ASP A 56 -2.18 -13.44 8.44
CA ASP A 56 -3.32 -12.65 8.92
C ASP A 56 -3.15 -11.12 8.78
N LEU A 57 -1.95 -10.64 8.46
CA LEU A 57 -1.75 -9.22 8.14
C LEU A 57 -2.29 -8.86 6.76
N LEU A 58 -2.48 -9.82 5.85
CA LEU A 58 -3.07 -9.53 4.55
C LEU A 58 -4.58 -9.30 4.73
N CYS A 59 -5.08 -8.17 4.21
CA CYS A 59 -6.52 -7.93 4.19
C CYS A 59 -7.25 -9.08 3.48
N PRO A 60 -8.28 -9.69 4.10
CA PRO A 60 -9.05 -10.74 3.46
C PRO A 60 -9.63 -10.27 2.11
N MET A 61 -9.49 -11.13 1.11
CA MET A 61 -9.92 -10.87 -0.27
C MET A 61 -10.65 -12.08 -0.83
N GLU A 62 -11.70 -11.81 -1.60
CA GLU A 62 -12.49 -12.81 -2.31
C GLU A 62 -12.68 -12.39 -3.77
N LEU A 63 -12.66 -13.36 -4.69
CA LEU A 63 -13.08 -13.10 -6.07
C LEU A 63 -14.59 -13.14 -6.15
N GLN A 64 -15.15 -12.18 -6.89
CA GLN A 64 -16.55 -12.17 -7.26
C GLN A 64 -16.71 -11.82 -8.74
N VAL A 65 -17.81 -12.30 -9.31
CA VAL A 65 -18.20 -12.06 -10.69
C VAL A 65 -19.50 -11.26 -10.65
N ILE A 66 -19.50 -10.08 -11.24
CA ILE A 66 -20.67 -9.19 -11.25
C ILE A 66 -21.10 -8.96 -12.71
N PRO A 67 -22.34 -9.31 -13.08
CA PRO A 67 -22.91 -8.95 -14.37
C PRO A 67 -22.88 -7.44 -14.62
N ILE A 68 -22.54 -7.04 -15.84
CA ILE A 68 -22.37 -5.63 -16.19
C ILE A 68 -23.63 -4.79 -16.00
N GLU A 69 -24.80 -5.39 -16.21
CA GLU A 69 -26.08 -4.71 -16.01
C GLU A 69 -26.27 -4.17 -14.57
N PHE A 70 -25.54 -4.73 -13.59
CA PHE A 70 -25.56 -4.23 -12.21
C PHE A 70 -24.53 -3.13 -11.94
N LEU A 71 -23.66 -2.85 -12.92
CA LEU A 71 -22.59 -1.86 -12.87
C LEU A 71 -22.82 -0.66 -13.80
N GLU A 72 -24.05 -0.49 -14.33
CA GLU A 72 -24.38 0.56 -15.31
C GLU A 72 -23.98 1.97 -14.85
N SER A 73 -24.15 2.30 -13.56
CA SER A 73 -23.81 3.64 -13.05
C SER A 73 -22.31 3.95 -13.04
N ILE A 74 -21.45 2.95 -13.23
CA ILE A 74 -19.99 3.11 -13.34
C ILE A 74 -19.45 2.56 -14.65
N ARG A 75 -20.31 2.22 -15.61
CA ARG A 75 -19.92 1.49 -16.82
C ARG A 75 -18.83 2.21 -17.63
N GLY A 76 -18.92 3.54 -17.74
CA GLY A 76 -17.92 4.36 -18.43
C GLY A 76 -16.53 4.31 -17.79
N GLU A 77 -16.42 3.83 -16.55
CA GLU A 77 -15.15 3.70 -15.83
C GLU A 77 -14.48 2.35 -16.06
N LEU A 78 -15.23 1.34 -16.50
CA LEU A 78 -14.74 -0.02 -16.72
C LEU A 78 -13.95 -0.15 -18.03
N GLY A 79 -14.12 0.82 -18.93
CA GLY A 79 -13.43 0.89 -20.22
C GLY A 79 -14.30 1.50 -21.31
N GLU A 80 -13.66 1.85 -22.42
CA GLU A 80 -14.31 2.28 -23.66
C GLU A 80 -14.95 1.10 -24.40
N ILE A 81 -14.33 -0.09 -24.28
CA ILE A 81 -14.78 -1.33 -24.93
C ILE A 81 -15.18 -2.35 -23.88
N ILE A 82 -16.43 -2.80 -23.97
CA ILE A 82 -17.02 -3.81 -23.10
C ILE A 82 -17.18 -5.11 -23.91
N ASP A 83 -16.15 -5.95 -23.87
CA ASP A 83 -16.01 -7.21 -24.63
C ASP A 83 -16.24 -8.48 -23.79
N ASP A 84 -16.88 -8.31 -22.63
CA ASP A 84 -17.31 -9.35 -21.69
C ASP A 84 -18.66 -8.96 -21.07
N SER A 85 -19.43 -9.94 -20.62
CA SER A 85 -20.73 -9.75 -19.96
C SER A 85 -20.63 -9.56 -18.45
N ASN A 86 -19.47 -9.92 -17.89
CA ASN A 86 -19.22 -9.85 -16.45
C ASN A 86 -17.93 -9.07 -16.16
N VAL A 87 -17.88 -8.46 -14.98
CA VAL A 87 -16.68 -7.87 -14.40
C VAL A 87 -16.24 -8.77 -13.25
N ILE A 88 -14.99 -9.21 -13.31
CA ILE A 88 -14.35 -9.93 -12.20
C ILE A 88 -13.75 -8.88 -11.27
N VAL A 89 -14.13 -8.95 -10.00
CA VAL A 89 -13.73 -7.99 -8.97
C VAL A 89 -13.09 -8.71 -7.79
N THR A 90 -12.23 -8.00 -7.06
CA THR A 90 -11.76 -8.43 -5.74
C THR A 90 -12.60 -7.75 -4.67
N LYS A 91 -13.41 -8.50 -3.92
CA LYS A 91 -14.08 -8.02 -2.71
C LYS A 91 -13.07 -8.01 -1.57
N LEU A 92 -13.01 -6.91 -0.82
CA LEU A 92 -12.07 -6.72 0.30
C LEU A 92 -12.77 -6.03 1.47
N ARG A 93 -12.26 -6.25 2.68
CA ARG A 93 -12.75 -5.52 3.86
C ARG A 93 -12.50 -4.02 3.71
N ASN A 94 -13.49 -3.21 4.08
CA ASN A 94 -13.34 -1.77 4.19
C ASN A 94 -12.54 -1.43 5.46
N LEU A 95 -11.25 -1.16 5.30
CA LEU A 95 -10.33 -0.85 6.41
C LEU A 95 -10.43 0.59 6.91
N ARG A 96 -11.18 1.44 6.21
CA ARG A 96 -11.52 2.80 6.65
C ARG A 96 -13.01 3.07 6.39
N PRO A 97 -13.91 2.49 7.20
CA PRO A 97 -15.33 2.77 7.13
C PRO A 97 -15.64 4.26 7.33
N SER A 98 -16.84 4.69 6.92
CA SER A 98 -17.28 6.09 6.96
C SER A 98 -17.31 6.70 8.37
N GLU A 99 -17.27 5.88 9.43
CA GLU A 99 -17.15 6.36 10.81
C GLU A 99 -15.83 7.11 11.05
N PHE A 100 -14.76 6.81 10.30
CA PHE A 100 -13.49 7.54 10.34
C PHE A 100 -13.57 8.83 9.51
N SER A 101 -14.49 9.72 9.90
CA SER A 101 -14.85 10.93 9.15
C SER A 101 -13.87 12.09 9.33
N THR A 102 -13.08 12.10 10.41
CA THR A 102 -12.20 13.22 10.75
C THR A 102 -10.75 12.89 10.44
N VAL A 103 -10.07 13.73 9.67
CA VAL A 103 -8.62 13.60 9.39
C VAL A 103 -7.84 14.43 10.41
N LEU A 104 -7.00 13.78 11.22
CA LEU A 104 -6.11 14.43 12.21
C LEU A 104 -4.74 14.77 11.62
N TYR A 105 -4.27 13.96 10.68
CA TYR A 105 -2.98 14.15 10.01
C TYR A 105 -3.05 13.64 8.58
N SER A 106 -2.39 14.33 7.66
CA SER A 106 -2.24 13.87 6.28
C SER A 106 -0.96 14.40 5.66
N ASP A 107 -0.11 13.50 5.19
CA ASP A 107 0.97 13.79 4.25
C ASP A 107 0.89 12.83 3.03
N HIS A 108 1.96 12.74 2.25
CA HIS A 108 1.99 11.89 1.05
C HIS A 108 1.98 10.37 1.35
N PHE A 109 2.48 9.95 2.51
CA PHE A 109 2.62 8.55 2.88
C PHE A 109 1.72 8.13 4.03
N THR A 110 1.17 9.07 4.79
CA THR A 110 0.53 8.80 6.07
C THR A 110 -0.74 9.62 6.23
N ARG A 111 -1.82 8.97 6.65
CA ARG A 111 -3.07 9.60 7.03
C ARG A 111 -3.55 9.02 8.34
N LEU A 112 -3.93 9.90 9.27
CA LEU A 112 -4.50 9.52 10.54
C LEU A 112 -5.94 10.00 10.60
N TYR A 113 -6.86 9.07 10.81
CA TYR A 113 -8.29 9.35 10.89
C TYR A 113 -8.83 9.02 12.28
N THR A 114 -9.90 9.70 12.68
CA THR A 114 -10.64 9.43 13.91
C THR A 114 -12.14 9.50 13.70
N THR A 115 -12.88 8.84 14.60
CA THR A 115 -14.33 8.94 14.73
C THR A 115 -14.76 10.25 15.38
N GLU A 116 -16.01 10.67 15.19
CA GLU A 116 -16.58 11.91 15.75
C GLU A 116 -16.44 12.01 17.29
N GLY A 117 -16.43 10.88 18.02
CA GLY A 117 -16.18 10.82 19.46
C GLY A 117 -14.74 10.49 19.89
N LYS A 118 -13.79 10.44 18.94
CA LYS A 118 -12.36 10.10 19.17
C LYS A 118 -12.07 8.77 19.88
N SER A 119 -13.03 7.85 19.91
CA SER A 119 -12.87 6.52 20.55
C SER A 119 -12.07 5.53 19.71
N LYS A 120 -11.93 5.79 18.40
CA LYS A 120 -11.14 4.99 17.46
C LYS A 120 -10.21 5.84 16.63
N LEU A 121 -9.07 5.25 16.27
CA LEU A 121 -8.10 5.84 15.34
C LEU A 121 -7.72 4.83 14.26
N CYS A 122 -7.51 5.33 13.05
CA CYS A 122 -7.03 4.55 11.92
C CYS A 122 -5.82 5.26 11.31
N LEU A 123 -4.66 4.61 11.35
CA LEU A 123 -3.44 5.08 10.68
C LEU A 123 -3.26 4.30 9.38
N GLU A 124 -3.50 4.97 8.26
CA GLU A 124 -3.17 4.49 6.91
C GLU A 124 -1.77 4.97 6.56
N PHE A 125 -0.86 4.07 6.19
CA PHE A 125 0.48 4.48 5.78
C PHE A 125 1.17 3.59 4.76
N LYS A 126 2.08 4.18 3.98
CA LYS A 126 2.99 3.48 3.07
C LYS A 126 4.39 3.42 3.67
N PRO A 127 4.85 2.26 4.18
CA PRO A 127 6.17 2.14 4.81
C PRO A 127 7.33 2.37 3.84
N LYS A 128 7.09 2.13 2.55
CA LYS A 128 8.09 2.22 1.48
C LYS A 128 9.30 1.32 1.75
N TRP A 129 10.51 1.81 1.50
CA TRP A 129 11.73 1.01 1.57
C TRP A 129 12.19 0.93 3.03
N LEU A 130 11.94 -0.21 3.67
CA LEU A 130 12.41 -0.49 5.03
C LEU A 130 13.80 -1.13 4.97
N TYR A 131 14.00 -2.06 4.04
CA TYR A 131 15.30 -2.57 3.66
C TYR A 131 15.84 -1.87 2.41
N ASN A 132 17.14 -1.60 2.41
CA ASN A 132 17.89 -1.07 1.28
C ASN A 132 19.39 -1.35 1.51
N SER A 133 20.12 -1.66 0.44
CA SER A 133 21.56 -1.98 0.51
C SER A 133 22.46 -0.75 0.40
N SER A 134 21.94 0.43 0.03
CA SER A 134 22.74 1.65 0.01
C SER A 134 22.95 2.27 1.39
N ASP A 135 24.01 3.05 1.51
CA ASP A 135 24.41 3.84 2.69
C ASP A 135 23.43 4.98 3.01
N TYR A 136 22.64 5.40 2.02
CA TYR A 136 21.62 6.42 2.18
C TYR A 136 20.21 5.86 2.39
N CYS A 137 19.38 6.62 3.09
CA CYS A 137 17.96 6.32 3.22
C CYS A 137 17.23 6.70 1.92
N ARG A 138 16.94 5.70 1.07
CA ARG A 138 16.24 5.90 -0.19
C ARG A 138 14.94 6.69 -0.07
N ASN A 139 14.14 6.43 0.98
CA ASN A 139 12.89 7.16 1.22
C ASN A 139 13.13 8.66 1.44
N CYS A 140 14.07 8.99 2.32
CA CYS A 140 14.38 10.38 2.66
C CYS A 140 15.02 11.11 1.47
N SER A 141 16.00 10.50 0.79
CA SER A 141 16.60 11.07 -0.42
C SER A 141 15.56 11.26 -1.54
N HIS A 142 14.62 10.34 -1.69
CA HIS A 142 13.55 10.47 -2.66
C HIS A 142 12.54 11.57 -2.30
N ASN A 143 12.29 11.81 -1.01
CA ASN A 143 11.50 12.97 -0.58
C ASN A 143 12.19 14.28 -0.94
N VAL A 144 13.51 14.39 -0.72
CA VAL A 144 14.31 15.55 -1.15
C VAL A 144 14.23 15.73 -2.66
N LEU A 145 14.48 14.68 -3.44
CA LEU A 145 14.39 14.71 -4.91
C LEU A 145 13.01 15.15 -5.42
N LYS A 146 11.93 14.82 -4.70
CA LYS A 146 10.55 15.19 -5.04
C LYS A 146 10.08 16.49 -4.38
N GLY A 147 10.94 17.19 -3.64
CA GLY A 147 10.58 18.43 -2.93
C GLY A 147 9.52 18.24 -1.83
N ARG A 148 9.42 17.05 -1.24
CA ARG A 148 8.45 16.75 -0.19
C ARG A 148 8.99 17.16 1.18
N ASN A 149 8.22 17.97 1.90
CA ASN A 149 8.52 18.36 3.29
C ASN A 149 8.07 17.29 4.30
N ILE A 150 8.67 16.10 4.25
CA ILE A 150 8.37 14.97 5.17
C ILE A 150 9.63 14.69 5.98
N LYS A 151 9.55 14.88 7.31
CA LYS A 151 10.70 14.85 8.23
C LYS A 151 11.00 13.48 8.84
N TYR A 152 10.23 12.46 8.47
CA TYR A 152 10.38 11.09 8.97
C TYR A 152 10.26 10.09 7.82
N CYS A 153 10.62 8.85 8.09
CA CYS A 153 10.29 7.71 7.23
C CYS A 153 10.08 6.49 8.12
N TYR A 154 9.35 5.49 7.63
CA TYR A 154 9.05 4.32 8.44
C TYR A 154 10.27 3.44 8.75
N ARG A 155 11.36 3.56 7.99
CA ARG A 155 12.65 2.97 8.40
C ARG A 155 13.21 3.62 9.67
N ARG A 156 13.07 4.95 9.81
CA ARG A 156 13.42 5.66 11.05
C ARG A 156 12.47 5.26 12.18
N VAL A 157 11.15 5.21 11.93
CA VAL A 157 10.16 4.76 12.93
C VAL A 157 10.51 3.38 13.47
N MET A 158 10.94 2.44 12.62
CA MET A 158 11.35 1.11 13.06
C MET A 158 12.53 1.12 14.05
N ASN A 159 13.42 2.11 13.97
CA ASN A 159 14.60 2.23 14.86
C ASN A 159 14.35 3.16 16.05
N ASP A 160 13.58 4.22 15.84
CA ASP A 160 13.22 5.25 16.80
C ASP A 160 11.74 5.64 16.57
N PRO A 161 10.80 4.93 17.20
CA PRO A 161 9.37 5.23 17.09
C PRO A 161 9.03 6.63 17.61
N THR A 162 9.83 7.21 18.52
CA THR A 162 9.53 8.49 19.17
C THR A 162 9.44 9.65 18.19
N CYS A 163 10.04 9.54 17.01
CA CYS A 163 9.86 10.51 15.92
C CYS A 163 8.40 10.70 15.46
N LEU A 164 7.52 9.71 15.68
CA LEU A 164 6.09 9.84 15.43
C LEU A 164 5.40 10.76 16.45
N ARG A 165 5.92 10.83 17.68
CA ARG A 165 5.38 11.73 18.70
C ARG A 165 5.42 13.16 18.18
N GLU A 166 6.56 13.59 17.64
CA GLU A 166 6.77 14.92 17.03
C GLU A 166 5.84 15.18 15.84
N THR A 167 5.54 14.14 15.08
CA THR A 167 4.69 14.22 13.89
C THR A 167 3.21 14.40 14.25
N PHE A 168 2.75 13.77 15.34
CA PHE A 168 1.34 13.71 15.74
C PHE A 168 0.98 14.56 16.97
N GLN A 169 1.84 15.50 17.39
CA GLN A 169 1.68 16.22 18.67
C GLN A 169 0.35 16.95 18.86
N ASN A 170 -0.34 17.32 17.77
CA ASN A 170 -1.55 18.14 17.81
C ASN A 170 -2.81 17.34 17.48
N GLY A 171 -3.77 17.33 18.40
CA GLY A 171 -5.13 16.81 18.15
C GLY A 171 -5.31 15.30 18.29
N VAL A 172 -4.23 14.56 18.56
CA VAL A 172 -4.24 13.10 18.72
C VAL A 172 -4.26 12.71 20.20
N ASP A 173 -4.99 11.64 20.53
CA ASP A 173 -5.06 11.11 21.90
C ASP A 173 -3.68 10.65 22.40
N LYS A 174 -3.31 11.04 23.63
CA LYS A 174 -2.02 10.66 24.23
C LYS A 174 -1.91 9.15 24.44
N ALA A 175 -2.99 8.48 24.82
CA ALA A 175 -3.02 7.02 24.99
C ALA A 175 -2.72 6.31 23.67
N PHE A 176 -3.29 6.81 22.56
CA PHE A 176 -2.95 6.29 21.24
C PHE A 176 -1.47 6.45 20.92
N ILE A 177 -0.88 7.62 21.17
CA ILE A 177 0.56 7.81 20.92
C ILE A 177 1.40 6.83 21.73
N VAL A 178 1.09 6.64 23.02
CA VAL A 178 1.78 5.65 23.86
C VAL A 178 1.66 4.24 23.29
N ASN A 179 0.45 3.82 22.94
CA ASN A 179 0.20 2.48 22.38
C ASN A 179 0.84 2.28 21.00
N LEU A 180 0.85 3.32 20.16
CA LEU A 180 1.49 3.29 18.85
C LEU A 180 3.01 3.14 18.95
N LEU A 181 3.62 3.87 19.89
CA LEU A 181 5.05 3.74 20.17
C LEU A 181 5.36 2.32 20.68
N ALA A 182 4.62 1.83 21.68
CA ALA A 182 4.78 0.48 22.20
C ALA A 182 4.61 -0.60 21.12
N TYR A 183 3.65 -0.42 20.20
CA TYR A 183 3.46 -1.32 19.05
C TYR A 183 4.69 -1.35 18.15
N PHE A 184 5.29 -0.20 17.81
CA PHE A 184 6.47 -0.17 16.95
C PHE A 184 7.79 -0.52 17.66
N GLU A 185 7.84 -0.42 19.00
CA GLU A 185 8.95 -0.93 19.82
C GLU A 185 8.94 -2.47 19.90
N ASN A 186 7.76 -3.10 19.80
CA ASN A 186 7.64 -4.55 19.78
C ASN A 186 8.37 -5.15 18.56
N GLY A 187 9.20 -6.18 18.77
CA GLY A 187 9.97 -6.85 17.72
C GLY A 187 9.15 -7.53 16.63
N GLU A 188 7.88 -7.84 16.89
CA GLU A 188 6.99 -8.59 15.99
C GLU A 188 6.01 -7.68 15.21
N ASN A 189 6.27 -6.37 15.14
CA ASN A 189 5.39 -5.44 14.45
C ASN A 189 5.50 -5.51 12.92
N VAL A 190 4.51 -4.91 12.23
CA VAL A 190 4.41 -4.93 10.77
C VAL A 190 5.66 -4.39 10.04
N LEU A 191 6.36 -3.40 10.57
CA LEU A 191 7.57 -2.86 9.95
C LEU A 191 8.73 -3.86 10.00
N ARG A 192 8.89 -4.57 11.12
CA ARG A 192 9.93 -5.59 11.27
C ARG A 192 9.68 -6.75 10.32
N LYS A 193 8.43 -7.24 10.25
CA LYS A 193 8.06 -8.29 9.30
C LYS A 193 8.30 -7.87 7.84
N LEU A 194 7.82 -6.69 7.43
CA LEU A 194 8.04 -6.18 6.08
C LEU A 194 9.52 -5.94 5.78
N TYR A 195 10.32 -5.48 6.73
CA TYR A 195 11.77 -5.35 6.58
C TYR A 195 12.43 -6.70 6.26
N HIS A 196 12.09 -7.75 7.02
CA HIS A 196 12.63 -9.09 6.81
C HIS A 196 12.24 -9.65 5.44
N LEU A 197 10.97 -9.51 5.05
CA LEU A 197 10.49 -9.96 3.74
C LEU A 197 11.15 -9.19 2.59
N GLN A 198 11.27 -7.85 2.70
CA GLN A 198 11.98 -7.03 1.71
C GLN A 198 13.46 -7.44 1.59
N LYS A 199 14.11 -7.75 2.71
CA LYS A 199 15.51 -8.22 2.72
C LYS A 199 15.66 -9.62 2.09
N GLN A 200 14.74 -10.54 2.37
CA GLN A 200 14.75 -11.89 1.79
C GLN A 200 14.53 -11.87 0.29
N ALA A 201 13.62 -11.02 -0.21
CA ALA A 201 13.36 -10.84 -1.64
C ALA A 201 14.46 -10.04 -2.36
N HIS A 202 15.43 -9.47 -1.64
CA HIS A 202 16.51 -8.69 -2.25
C HIS A 202 17.60 -9.60 -2.82
N THR A 203 17.39 -10.07 -4.05
CA THR A 203 18.32 -10.96 -4.74
C THR A 203 19.01 -10.32 -5.94
N GLN A 204 18.54 -9.16 -6.41
CA GLN A 204 19.01 -8.52 -7.63
C GLN A 204 19.28 -7.02 -7.45
N VAL A 205 20.37 -6.52 -8.05
CA VAL A 205 20.71 -5.10 -8.09
C VAL A 205 20.11 -4.47 -9.36
N LEU A 206 19.32 -3.42 -9.20
CA LEU A 206 18.63 -2.75 -10.34
C LEU A 206 19.58 -2.32 -11.48
N GLY A 207 20.82 -1.96 -11.16
CA GLY A 207 21.83 -1.53 -12.13
C GLY A 207 22.34 -2.62 -13.08
N GLU A 208 22.01 -3.89 -12.84
CA GLU A 208 22.45 -5.04 -13.63
C GLU A 208 21.43 -5.46 -14.69
N ILE A 209 20.17 -5.03 -14.54
CA ILE A 209 19.06 -5.33 -15.46
C ILE A 209 19.28 -4.59 -16.78
N ARG A 210 19.10 -5.27 -17.92
CA ARG A 210 19.22 -4.71 -19.27
C ARG A 210 17.93 -4.81 -20.06
N ASN A 211 17.10 -5.80 -19.77
CA ASN A 211 15.83 -6.04 -20.46
C ASN A 211 14.77 -6.65 -19.51
N ASN A 212 13.57 -6.94 -20.03
CA ASN A 212 12.48 -7.53 -19.23
C ASN A 212 12.77 -8.96 -18.78
N ASP A 213 13.54 -9.73 -19.53
CA ASP A 213 13.84 -11.13 -19.22
C ASP A 213 14.78 -11.25 -18.02
N ASP A 214 15.61 -10.23 -17.79
CA ASP A 214 16.47 -10.12 -16.60
C ASP A 214 15.66 -9.87 -15.32
N VAL A 215 14.38 -9.44 -15.40
CA VAL A 215 13.57 -9.11 -14.22
C VAL A 215 13.09 -10.37 -13.53
N THR A 216 13.61 -10.62 -12.33
CA THR A 216 13.27 -11.79 -11.50
C THR A 216 11.96 -11.59 -10.75
N ASP A 217 11.30 -12.70 -10.40
CA ASP A 217 10.07 -12.67 -9.59
C ASP A 217 10.35 -12.16 -8.17
N ASP A 218 11.54 -12.43 -7.63
CA ASP A 218 11.99 -11.88 -6.34
C ASP A 218 12.04 -10.35 -6.37
N LEU A 219 12.55 -9.75 -7.46
CA LEU A 219 12.53 -8.29 -7.61
C LEU A 219 11.10 -7.75 -7.68
N LEU A 220 10.20 -8.42 -8.40
CA LEU A 220 8.79 -8.02 -8.47
C LEU A 220 8.12 -8.12 -7.09
N LEU A 221 8.42 -9.17 -6.33
CA LEU A 221 7.97 -9.33 -4.95
C LEU A 221 8.54 -8.23 -4.05
N GLU A 222 9.83 -7.97 -4.12
CA GLU A 222 10.49 -6.90 -3.36
C GLU A 222 9.83 -5.55 -3.62
N MET A 223 9.57 -5.23 -4.90
CA MET A 223 8.91 -3.99 -5.31
C MET A 223 7.43 -3.94 -4.93
N THR A 224 6.77 -5.10 -4.81
CA THR A 224 5.42 -5.21 -4.24
C THR A 224 5.44 -4.85 -2.76
N LEU A 225 6.31 -5.50 -1.98
CA LEU A 225 6.46 -5.27 -0.54
C LEU A 225 6.90 -3.84 -0.18
N LYS A 226 7.60 -3.15 -1.09
CA LYS A 226 7.99 -1.73 -0.96
C LYS A 226 6.88 -0.73 -1.31
N ASP A 227 5.73 -1.19 -1.81
CA ASP A 227 4.65 -0.30 -2.27
C ASP A 227 3.27 -0.63 -1.67
N VAL A 228 3.24 -1.48 -0.65
CA VAL A 228 2.04 -1.80 0.12
C VAL A 228 1.50 -0.59 0.90
N THR A 229 0.24 -0.67 1.28
CA THR A 229 -0.40 0.23 2.26
C THR A 229 -0.77 -0.57 3.51
N CYS A 230 -0.39 -0.08 4.67
CA CYS A 230 -0.73 -0.63 5.97
C CYS A 230 -1.85 0.22 6.62
N PHE A 231 -2.77 -0.44 7.30
CA PHE A 231 -3.81 0.16 8.13
C PHE A 231 -3.62 -0.35 9.55
N LEU A 232 -3.31 0.54 10.49
CA LEU A 232 -3.37 0.25 11.92
C LEU A 232 -4.66 0.80 12.49
N GLN A 233 -5.47 -0.05 13.11
CA GLN A 233 -6.67 0.35 13.81
C GLN A 233 -6.44 0.24 15.31
N TRP A 234 -6.79 1.31 16.02
CA TRP A 234 -6.71 1.40 17.46
C TRP A 234 -8.08 1.72 18.05
N HIS A 235 -8.38 1.06 19.16
CA HIS A 235 -9.54 1.31 20.01
C HIS A 235 -9.06 1.59 21.43
N VAL A 236 -9.74 2.48 22.14
CA VAL A 236 -9.36 2.85 23.51
C VAL A 236 -9.23 1.66 24.48
N ASP A 237 -10.05 0.62 24.27
CA ASP A 237 -10.10 -0.58 25.12
C ASP A 237 -9.39 -1.80 24.51
N GLY A 238 -8.65 -1.65 23.42
CA GLY A 238 -8.12 -2.79 22.66
C GLY A 238 -6.71 -2.60 22.13
N ASP A 239 -6.12 -3.72 21.71
CA ASP A 239 -4.82 -3.75 21.05
C ASP A 239 -4.87 -3.12 19.66
N ILE A 240 -3.71 -2.67 19.19
CA ILE A 240 -3.55 -2.22 17.81
C ILE A 240 -3.58 -3.42 16.88
N SER A 241 -4.48 -3.42 15.90
CA SER A 241 -4.52 -4.41 14.82
C SER A 241 -3.95 -3.81 13.53
N CYS A 242 -3.33 -4.65 12.69
CA CYS A 242 -2.75 -4.24 11.42
C CYS A 242 -3.29 -5.07 10.26
N GLN A 243 -3.59 -4.40 9.15
CA GLN A 243 -3.96 -5.02 7.87
C GLN A 243 -3.20 -4.36 6.72
N ILE A 244 -2.85 -5.13 5.69
CA ILE A 244 -2.04 -4.72 4.54
C ILE A 244 -2.87 -4.91 3.26
N VAL A 245 -2.80 -3.92 2.38
CA VAL A 245 -3.39 -3.91 1.02
C VAL A 245 -2.37 -3.40 0.00
N ASP A 246 -2.81 -3.26 -1.26
CA ASP A 246 -1.97 -2.82 -2.40
C ASP A 246 -0.81 -3.77 -2.72
N VAL A 247 -1.07 -5.08 -2.62
CA VAL A 247 -0.12 -6.18 -2.85
C VAL A 247 -0.18 -6.76 -4.27
N ASP A 248 -0.55 -5.94 -5.25
CA ASP A 248 -0.70 -6.35 -6.65
C ASP A 248 0.67 -6.64 -7.29
N LEU A 249 0.71 -7.66 -8.15
CA LEU A 249 1.87 -8.05 -8.94
C LEU A 249 2.38 -6.86 -9.75
N LYS A 250 3.67 -6.56 -9.66
CA LYS A 250 4.27 -5.50 -10.46
C LYS A 250 4.55 -6.01 -11.88
N PRO A 251 4.22 -5.23 -12.92
CA PRO A 251 4.58 -5.58 -14.29
C PRO A 251 6.09 -5.46 -14.49
N LYS A 252 6.69 -6.38 -15.26
CA LYS A 252 8.15 -6.41 -15.48
C LYS A 252 8.66 -5.09 -16.03
N GLU A 253 7.94 -4.47 -16.96
CA GLU A 253 8.31 -3.23 -17.65
C GLU A 253 8.55 -2.04 -16.68
N LYS A 254 8.06 -2.12 -15.44
CA LYS A 254 8.33 -1.09 -14.43
C LYS A 254 9.80 -1.02 -14.00
N TRP A 255 10.63 -2.02 -14.32
CA TRP A 255 12.07 -1.99 -14.01
C TRP A 255 12.76 -0.75 -14.58
N VAL A 256 12.36 -0.29 -15.78
CA VAL A 256 12.90 0.92 -16.42
C VAL A 256 12.66 2.15 -15.54
N HIS A 257 11.47 2.25 -14.94
CA HIS A 257 11.13 3.35 -14.03
C HIS A 257 11.91 3.26 -12.72
N TRP A 258 12.09 2.06 -12.17
CA TRP A 258 12.86 1.84 -10.95
C TRP A 258 14.33 2.20 -11.16
N LEU A 259 14.95 1.73 -12.25
CA LEU A 259 16.34 2.05 -12.60
C LEU A 259 16.55 3.54 -12.85
N LYS A 260 15.62 4.19 -13.56
CA LYS A 260 15.66 5.65 -13.75
C LYS A 260 15.65 6.39 -12.41
N THR A 261 14.76 5.99 -11.51
CA THR A 261 14.66 6.59 -10.17
C THR A 261 15.93 6.35 -9.38
N GLU A 262 16.48 5.14 -9.41
CA GLU A 262 17.72 4.80 -8.69
C GLU A 262 18.93 5.60 -9.22
N THR A 263 19.00 5.81 -10.53
CA THR A 263 20.05 6.64 -11.15
C THR A 263 19.93 8.10 -10.69
N GLN A 264 18.71 8.66 -10.69
CA GLN A 264 18.48 10.02 -10.18
C GLN A 264 18.85 10.17 -8.70
N LEU A 265 18.62 9.14 -7.89
CA LEU A 265 19.00 9.16 -6.47
C LEU A 265 20.51 9.05 -6.30
N ARG A 266 21.18 8.19 -7.07
CA ARG A 266 22.65 8.08 -7.07
C ARG A 266 23.33 9.39 -7.45
N ASP A 267 22.73 10.18 -8.35
CA ASP A 267 23.31 11.45 -8.80
C ASP A 267 22.88 12.65 -7.92
N LEU A 268 22.00 12.43 -6.93
CA LEU A 268 21.56 13.48 -6.02
C LEU A 268 22.69 13.87 -5.07
N ASN A 269 23.04 15.16 -4.99
CA ASN A 269 24.08 15.64 -4.04
C ASN A 269 23.58 15.70 -2.59
N SER A 270 22.29 15.94 -2.39
CA SER A 270 21.64 16.10 -1.07
C SER A 270 21.02 14.79 -0.55
N LYS A 271 21.72 13.66 -0.72
CA LYS A 271 21.27 12.38 -0.14
C LYS A 271 21.19 12.49 1.38
N ILE A 272 20.20 11.80 1.96
CA ILE A 272 20.06 11.68 3.40
C ILE A 272 20.63 10.34 3.83
N TYR A 273 21.73 10.35 4.57
CA TYR A 273 22.37 9.13 5.07
C TYR A 273 21.58 8.57 6.26
N ALA A 274 21.45 7.24 6.29
CA ALA A 274 20.75 6.59 7.39
C ALA A 274 21.72 6.54 8.59
N ASN A 275 21.41 7.27 9.66
CA ASN A 275 21.97 7.01 10.98
C ASN A 275 21.28 5.78 11.59
#